data_AF-A0A7X5X3N8-F1
#
_entry.id   AF-A0A7X5X3N8-F1
#
_cell.length_a   1.000
_cell.length_b   1.000
_cell.length_c   1.000
_cell.angle_alpha   90.00
_cell.angle_beta   90.00
_cell.angle_gamma   90.00
#
_symmetry.space_group_name_H-M   'P 1'
#
loop_
_entity.id
_entity.type
_entity.pdbx_description
1 polymer ?
#
loop_
_entity_poly.entity_id
_entity_poly.type
_entity_poly.pdbx_seq_one_letter_code
_entity_poly.pdbx_strand_id
1 'polypeptide(L)'
;MGADRADRRRFSRRARRPGGRGLSAPVLLACGALLLSGCASMPDSGDVRRVDSSPRSDVDSQVRVYGVSPGKGEQPAELVSGFLEATTSDEENFGTAKEYLTKSAIKRWQPFAATTVLEQAPDVRVETDPGDRDGSGKTVVLSGKRIAVVDDTHAYKPDEQPYEERIHLTLSGSEWRIDGPPRGLILGESDFQRIYRSVNKYYFADLGPDAEESRAGDNVLVADPVYVRRRIDPVTATVKALLDGPTGWLEPVVSSSFPRGAALGSPGERLSLDDSNALKIRLNDRAARISAPRCARMAAQTLFTVQDLGEGSSQVSGVRLERQNGSELCALSSDGARAYAPDGVEGHPRHQYFVDSEHRMVRLSDDEERPRPVPGPFGADGAGLGSVAVSRDERDVAGVTADGQSLYVSELAAAAERGKVRLRSRGGSVEHGLTTPSWDGLGGLWVADRDPRRPRLLRLRGGTGPADEVALPRLDGGRITALRVSADGSRIAMLVKRSGHTTLRLGRIERRGTEAAPKLSVGALRAVAPKLEDVDTFSWAGDSRLVVAGRESDGVQQLQYVETDGSPSNVPEVPGPNGVQSIGASEDQTRPLIAETRENGIVRLLPNTDWKTVDQDGSGPVYPG
;
A
#
# COMPACT_ATOMS: atom_id res chain seq x y z
N MET A 1 -71.88 18.82 -18.02
CA MET A 1 -71.21 18.29 -16.82
C MET A 1 -70.55 16.97 -17.22
N GLY A 2 -69.24 16.84 -17.06
CA GLY A 2 -68.52 15.57 -17.25
C GLY A 2 -67.86 15.39 -18.62
N ALA A 3 -66.58 15.75 -18.70
CA ALA A 3 -65.67 15.44 -19.80
C ALA A 3 -65.35 13.94 -19.85
N ASP A 4 -65.15 13.38 -21.05
CA ASP A 4 -63.85 12.84 -21.51
C ASP A 4 -63.95 12.30 -22.97
N ARG A 5 -62.80 12.11 -23.61
CA ARG A 5 -62.48 11.39 -24.88
C ARG A 5 -62.30 12.20 -26.19
N ALA A 6 -61.01 12.36 -26.52
CA ALA A 6 -60.31 11.85 -27.70
C ALA A 6 -60.97 11.95 -29.09
N ASP A 7 -60.28 12.60 -30.04
CA ASP A 7 -60.13 12.03 -31.40
C ASP A 7 -58.94 12.63 -32.19
N ARG A 8 -58.01 11.73 -32.57
CA ARG A 8 -57.44 11.49 -33.90
C ARG A 8 -57.34 12.60 -34.97
N ARG A 9 -56.27 12.47 -35.77
CA ARG A 9 -56.16 12.42 -37.26
C ARG A 9 -54.99 13.31 -37.76
N ARG A 10 -53.94 12.80 -38.42
CA ARG A 10 -53.76 12.07 -39.70
C ARG A 10 -53.38 13.01 -40.86
N PHE A 11 -52.40 12.55 -41.65
CA PHE A 11 -52.07 12.93 -43.05
C PHE A 11 -51.45 14.32 -43.25
N SER A 12 -50.59 14.61 -44.24
CA SER A 12 -50.15 13.98 -45.50
C SER A 12 -48.86 14.71 -45.94
N ARG A 13 -47.81 14.02 -46.39
CA ARG A 13 -47.47 13.69 -47.79
C ARG A 13 -47.25 14.87 -48.75
N ARG A 14 -46.13 14.73 -49.50
CA ARG A 14 -45.78 15.24 -50.84
C ARG A 14 -45.22 16.66 -50.91
N ALA A 15 -44.37 17.03 -51.87
CA ALA A 15 -43.43 16.39 -52.79
C ALA A 15 -43.06 17.50 -53.80
N ARG A 16 -41.91 17.34 -54.49
CA ARG A 16 -41.63 17.89 -55.84
C ARG A 16 -41.39 19.42 -55.89
N ARG A 17 -40.51 19.98 -56.72
CA ARG A 17 -39.47 19.54 -57.68
C ARG A 17 -38.84 20.86 -58.23
N PRO A 18 -37.94 20.87 -59.22
CA PRO A 18 -36.74 21.70 -59.21
C PRO A 18 -36.70 22.69 -60.38
N GLY A 19 -35.53 23.28 -60.62
CA GLY A 19 -35.16 23.93 -61.87
C GLY A 19 -34.55 25.30 -61.60
N GLY A 20 -33.37 25.65 -62.10
CA GLY A 20 -32.54 25.02 -63.11
C GLY A 20 -31.86 26.11 -63.92
N ARG A 21 -30.64 25.81 -64.42
CA ARG A 21 -29.92 26.48 -65.52
C ARG A 21 -29.41 27.90 -65.20
N GLY A 22 -28.19 28.28 -65.54
CA GLY A 22 -27.11 27.62 -66.27
C GLY A 22 -25.99 28.63 -66.60
N LEU A 23 -24.88 28.08 -67.11
CA LEU A 23 -23.88 28.69 -68.01
C LEU A 23 -22.97 29.78 -67.38
N SER A 24 -21.73 29.43 -66.94
CA SER A 24 -20.46 29.46 -67.72
C SER A 24 -20.15 30.85 -68.30
N ALA A 25 -19.40 31.72 -67.60
CA ALA A 25 -17.92 31.89 -67.60
C ALA A 25 -17.37 32.60 -68.86
N PRO A 26 -16.17 33.23 -68.86
CA PRO A 26 -15.29 33.72 -67.79
C PRO A 26 -14.80 35.17 -68.07
N VAL A 27 -13.84 35.70 -67.31
CA VAL A 27 -12.65 36.49 -67.75
C VAL A 27 -12.17 37.39 -66.59
N LEU A 28 -11.07 36.93 -65.99
CA LEU A 28 -9.90 37.72 -65.56
C LEU A 28 -10.15 39.05 -64.82
N LEU A 29 -9.98 39.05 -63.48
CA LEU A 29 -9.27 40.09 -62.67
C LEU A 29 -9.62 40.05 -61.16
N ALA A 30 -9.64 38.87 -60.52
CA ALA A 30 -9.81 38.82 -59.06
C ALA A 30 -9.21 37.58 -58.35
N CYS A 31 -8.22 36.89 -58.93
CA CYS A 31 -7.58 35.71 -58.29
C CYS A 31 -6.41 36.06 -57.35
N GLY A 32 -6.43 37.22 -56.69
CA GLY A 32 -5.31 37.69 -55.86
C GLY A 32 -5.65 38.14 -54.44
N ALA A 33 -6.88 37.90 -53.93
CA ALA A 33 -7.31 38.49 -52.66
C ALA A 33 -8.15 37.58 -51.73
N LEU A 34 -8.11 36.25 -51.87
CA LEU A 34 -8.85 35.34 -50.97
C LEU A 34 -8.03 34.11 -50.53
N LEU A 35 -6.77 34.32 -50.14
CA LEU A 35 -5.94 33.30 -49.46
C LEU A 35 -5.66 33.61 -47.98
N LEU A 36 -6.52 34.39 -47.32
CA LEU A 36 -6.40 34.71 -45.90
C LEU A 36 -7.77 34.67 -45.21
N SER A 37 -8.28 33.48 -44.92
CA SER A 37 -9.14 33.21 -43.74
C SER A 37 -9.59 31.75 -43.78
N GLY A 38 -8.68 30.84 -43.45
CA GLY A 38 -8.96 29.41 -43.27
C GLY A 38 -8.24 28.84 -42.06
N CYS A 39 -7.99 29.66 -41.04
CA CYS A 39 -7.68 29.16 -39.71
C CYS A 39 -9.04 28.86 -39.05
N ALA A 40 -9.38 27.58 -38.90
CA ALA A 40 -10.36 27.20 -37.91
C ALA A 40 -9.75 27.51 -36.54
N SER A 41 -10.11 28.64 -35.94
CA SER A 41 -9.80 28.91 -34.55
C SER A 41 -10.62 27.94 -33.70
N MET A 42 -9.96 26.98 -33.07
CA MET A 42 -10.54 26.33 -31.89
C MET A 42 -10.85 27.45 -30.87
N PRO A 43 -12.03 27.46 -30.25
CA PRO A 43 -12.31 28.42 -29.19
C PRO A 43 -11.35 28.16 -28.02
N ASP A 44 -10.49 29.12 -27.68
CA ASP A 44 -9.57 29.07 -26.53
C ASP A 44 -10.29 29.23 -25.17
N SER A 45 -11.63 29.20 -25.17
CA SER A 45 -12.41 29.30 -23.94
C SER A 45 -13.73 28.53 -24.09
N GLY A 46 -13.66 27.22 -23.88
CA GLY A 46 -14.81 26.48 -23.39
C GLY A 46 -14.84 26.60 -21.87
N ASP A 47 -15.97 26.98 -21.29
CA ASP A 47 -16.19 26.86 -19.85
C ASP A 47 -15.88 25.41 -19.45
N VAL A 48 -14.76 25.20 -18.78
CA VAL A 48 -14.47 23.95 -18.08
C VAL A 48 -15.42 23.93 -16.90
N ARG A 49 -16.64 23.44 -17.12
CA ARG A 49 -17.48 23.01 -16.01
C ARG A 49 -16.72 21.89 -15.35
N ARG A 50 -16.28 22.15 -14.12
CA ARG A 50 -15.88 21.12 -13.16
C ARG A 50 -17.00 20.10 -13.16
N VAL A 51 -16.76 18.96 -13.81
CA VAL A 51 -17.54 17.78 -13.52
C VAL A 51 -17.09 17.45 -12.11
N ASP A 52 -17.96 17.63 -11.13
CA ASP A 52 -17.78 17.03 -9.83
C ASP A 52 -17.60 15.54 -10.12
N SER A 53 -16.35 15.11 -10.16
CA SER A 53 -16.01 13.72 -10.02
C SER A 53 -16.33 13.46 -8.57
N SER A 54 -17.60 13.15 -8.28
CA SER A 54 -17.98 12.53 -7.02
C SER A 54 -16.90 11.49 -6.75
N PRO A 55 -16.31 11.44 -5.53
CA PRO A 55 -15.47 10.33 -5.14
C PRO A 55 -16.28 9.10 -5.52
N ARG A 56 -15.79 8.31 -6.48
CA ARG A 56 -16.41 7.04 -6.79
C ARG A 56 -16.19 6.24 -5.52
N SER A 57 -17.17 6.30 -4.62
CA SER A 57 -17.39 5.24 -3.66
C SER A 57 -17.38 3.96 -4.48
N ASP A 58 -16.62 2.99 -3.98
CA ASP A 58 -16.22 1.74 -4.62
C ASP A 58 -17.41 0.77 -4.81
N VAL A 59 -18.52 1.29 -5.34
CA VAL A 59 -19.74 0.54 -5.62
C VAL A 59 -19.56 -0.11 -6.99
N ASP A 60 -18.93 -1.29 -6.96
CA ASP A 60 -19.23 -2.48 -7.77
C ASP A 60 -19.49 -2.28 -9.29
N SER A 61 -18.91 -1.26 -9.91
CA SER A 61 -18.97 -1.04 -11.37
C SER A 61 -17.86 -1.77 -12.12
N GLN A 62 -17.08 -2.61 -11.41
CA GLN A 62 -16.02 -3.42 -12.00
C GLN A 62 -16.60 -4.63 -12.74
N VAL A 63 -16.07 -4.87 -13.95
CA VAL A 63 -16.51 -5.96 -14.85
C VAL A 63 -16.38 -7.32 -14.17
N ARG A 64 -17.50 -8.05 -14.09
CA ARG A 64 -17.52 -9.45 -13.65
C ARG A 64 -17.15 -10.35 -14.82
N VAL A 65 -16.17 -11.22 -14.62
CA VAL A 65 -15.70 -12.15 -15.65
C VAL A 65 -16.20 -13.54 -15.33
N TYR A 66 -16.85 -14.15 -16.32
CA TYR A 66 -17.31 -15.53 -16.28
C TYR A 66 -16.37 -16.37 -17.14
N GLY A 67 -15.97 -17.53 -16.63
CA GLY A 67 -15.20 -18.47 -17.42
C GLY A 67 -16.02 -18.96 -18.62
N VAL A 68 -15.34 -19.20 -19.73
CA VAL A 68 -15.93 -19.85 -20.91
C VAL A 68 -15.36 -21.25 -21.01
N SER A 69 -16.22 -22.25 -21.19
CA SER A 69 -15.82 -23.65 -21.41
C SER A 69 -15.03 -23.80 -22.71
N PRO A 70 -14.11 -24.78 -22.81
CA PRO A 70 -13.34 -25.01 -24.02
C PRO A 70 -14.23 -25.28 -25.23
N GLY A 71 -13.95 -24.59 -26.34
CA GLY A 71 -14.58 -24.79 -27.62
C GLY A 71 -14.24 -26.15 -28.25
N LYS A 72 -15.10 -26.60 -29.16
CA LYS A 72 -14.85 -27.85 -29.91
C LYS A 72 -13.70 -27.66 -30.88
N GLY A 73 -12.68 -28.53 -30.78
CA GLY A 73 -11.58 -28.57 -31.73
C GLY A 73 -10.58 -27.41 -31.64
N GLU A 74 -10.52 -26.72 -30.48
CA GLU A 74 -9.53 -25.67 -30.21
C GLU A 74 -8.10 -26.16 -30.43
N GLN A 75 -7.27 -25.30 -31.02
CA GLN A 75 -5.86 -25.57 -31.20
C GLN A 75 -5.10 -25.44 -29.86
N PRO A 76 -3.89 -26.04 -29.72
CA PRO A 76 -3.14 -26.00 -28.47
C PRO A 76 -2.95 -24.61 -27.84
N ALA A 77 -2.62 -23.60 -28.65
CA ALA A 77 -2.44 -22.23 -28.15
C ALA A 77 -3.78 -21.62 -27.68
N GLU A 78 -4.86 -21.82 -28.44
CA GLU A 78 -6.21 -21.34 -28.10
C GLU A 78 -6.70 -21.97 -26.79
N LEU A 79 -6.49 -23.29 -26.62
CA LEU A 79 -6.86 -24.01 -25.41
C LEU A 79 -6.13 -23.48 -24.17
N VAL A 80 -4.83 -23.16 -24.29
CA VAL A 80 -4.05 -22.59 -23.19
C VAL A 80 -4.49 -21.15 -22.89
N SER A 81 -4.75 -20.33 -23.90
CA SER A 81 -5.30 -18.98 -23.71
C SER A 81 -6.66 -19.03 -23.01
N GLY A 82 -7.59 -19.87 -23.47
CA GLY A 82 -8.91 -20.05 -22.84
C GLY A 82 -8.82 -20.56 -21.40
N PHE A 83 -7.86 -21.45 -21.11
CA PHE A 83 -7.57 -21.87 -19.74
C PHE A 83 -7.13 -20.69 -18.87
N LEU A 84 -6.16 -19.88 -19.33
CA LEU A 84 -5.67 -18.71 -18.60
C LEU A 84 -6.80 -17.70 -18.36
N GLU A 85 -7.61 -17.41 -19.38
CA GLU A 85 -8.79 -16.55 -19.25
C GLU A 85 -9.80 -17.09 -18.23
N ALA A 86 -10.10 -18.40 -18.25
CA ALA A 86 -11.00 -19.04 -17.30
C ALA A 86 -10.48 -18.96 -15.84
N THR A 87 -9.16 -18.87 -15.62
CA THR A 87 -8.60 -18.64 -14.27
C THR A 87 -8.84 -17.24 -13.72
N THR A 88 -9.27 -16.29 -14.56
CA THR A 88 -9.61 -14.92 -14.14
C THR A 88 -11.06 -14.77 -13.66
N SER A 89 -11.82 -15.87 -13.63
CA SER A 89 -13.25 -15.89 -13.31
C SER A 89 -13.55 -15.80 -11.81
N ASP A 90 -14.75 -15.32 -11.50
CA ASP A 90 -15.26 -15.22 -10.12
C ASP A 90 -15.85 -16.54 -9.58
N GLU A 91 -15.18 -17.66 -9.87
CA GLU A 91 -15.53 -18.99 -9.34
C GLU A 91 -14.63 -19.35 -8.17
N GLU A 92 -15.19 -19.86 -7.07
CA GLU A 92 -14.41 -20.21 -5.87
C GLU A 92 -13.36 -21.29 -6.16
N ASN A 93 -13.69 -22.28 -6.99
CA ASN A 93 -12.88 -23.46 -7.23
C ASN A 93 -12.38 -23.60 -8.67
N PHE A 94 -12.53 -22.56 -9.50
CA PHE A 94 -12.19 -22.54 -10.93
C PHE A 94 -12.76 -23.75 -11.68
N GLY A 95 -14.06 -24.01 -11.52
CA GLY A 95 -14.76 -25.12 -12.15
C GLY A 95 -14.60 -25.11 -13.66
N THR A 96 -14.75 -23.95 -14.29
CA THR A 96 -14.62 -23.79 -15.75
C THR A 96 -13.18 -24.00 -16.22
N ALA A 97 -12.18 -23.45 -15.52
CA ALA A 97 -10.77 -23.68 -15.88
C ALA A 97 -10.38 -25.16 -15.80
N LYS A 98 -10.98 -25.92 -14.87
CA LYS A 98 -10.76 -27.38 -14.76
C LYS A 98 -11.27 -28.16 -15.96
N GLU A 99 -12.19 -27.63 -16.77
CA GLU A 99 -12.69 -28.30 -17.98
C GLU A 99 -11.64 -28.40 -19.09
N TYR A 100 -10.64 -27.51 -19.09
CA TYR A 100 -9.49 -27.51 -20.00
C TYR A 100 -8.46 -28.59 -19.63
N LEU A 101 -8.52 -29.13 -18.41
CA LEU A 101 -7.54 -30.06 -17.87
C LEU A 101 -7.93 -31.52 -18.09
N THR A 102 -6.95 -32.41 -18.17
CA THR A 102 -7.21 -33.86 -18.07
C THR A 102 -7.70 -34.24 -16.67
N LYS A 103 -8.44 -35.36 -16.55
CA LYS A 103 -8.89 -35.89 -15.25
C LYS A 103 -7.75 -36.11 -14.25
N SER A 104 -6.55 -36.42 -14.73
CA SER A 104 -5.38 -36.61 -13.87
C SER A 104 -4.79 -35.27 -13.40
N ALA A 105 -4.76 -34.26 -14.28
CA ALA A 105 -4.28 -32.92 -13.96
C ALA A 105 -5.20 -32.20 -12.96
N ILE A 106 -6.53 -32.34 -13.08
CA ILE A 106 -7.50 -31.76 -12.13
C ILE A 106 -7.19 -32.16 -10.68
N LYS A 107 -6.74 -33.39 -10.44
CA LYS A 107 -6.43 -33.89 -9.09
C LYS A 107 -5.12 -33.35 -8.51
N ARG A 108 -4.20 -32.91 -9.37
CA ARG A 108 -2.86 -32.44 -8.98
C ARG A 108 -2.74 -30.92 -8.99
N TRP A 109 -3.54 -30.23 -9.79
CA TRP A 109 -3.46 -28.78 -9.94
C TRP A 109 -3.95 -28.09 -8.66
N GLN A 110 -3.05 -27.31 -8.06
CA GLN A 110 -3.29 -26.51 -6.87
C GLN A 110 -3.22 -25.03 -7.26
N PRO A 111 -4.34 -24.40 -7.65
CA PRO A 111 -4.32 -23.02 -8.14
C PRO A 111 -3.78 -22.04 -7.09
N PHE A 112 -4.13 -22.24 -5.81
CA PHE A 112 -3.74 -21.34 -4.73
C PHE A 112 -2.37 -21.64 -4.10
N ALA A 113 -1.58 -22.57 -4.66
CA ALA A 113 -0.24 -22.84 -4.13
C ALA A 113 0.75 -21.69 -4.42
N ALA A 114 0.53 -20.96 -5.52
CA ALA A 114 1.23 -19.72 -5.84
C ALA A 114 0.45 -18.96 -6.91
N THR A 115 0.59 -17.63 -6.94
CA THR A 115 0.13 -16.79 -8.07
C THR A 115 1.32 -16.02 -8.62
N THR A 116 1.65 -16.26 -9.88
CA THR A 116 2.65 -15.48 -10.62
C THR A 116 1.98 -14.26 -11.21
N VAL A 117 2.50 -13.06 -10.89
CA VAL A 117 2.01 -11.80 -11.44
C VAL A 117 3.00 -11.32 -12.50
N LEU A 118 2.51 -11.20 -13.73
CA LEU A 118 3.24 -10.69 -14.87
C LEU A 118 2.86 -9.23 -15.14
N GLU A 119 3.78 -8.46 -15.70
CA GLU A 119 3.53 -7.06 -16.11
C GLU A 119 2.36 -6.96 -17.10
N GLN A 120 2.28 -7.92 -18.02
CA GLN A 120 1.20 -8.08 -19.00
C GLN A 120 0.76 -9.54 -19.05
N ALA A 121 -0.36 -9.82 -19.72
CA ALA A 121 -0.75 -11.20 -20.02
C ALA A 121 0.40 -11.92 -20.77
N PRO A 122 0.65 -13.22 -20.50
CA PRO A 122 1.77 -13.93 -21.10
C PRO A 122 1.60 -14.08 -22.61
N ASP A 123 2.70 -13.98 -23.35
CA ASP A 123 2.77 -14.39 -24.74
C ASP A 123 2.66 -15.92 -24.83
N VAL A 124 1.77 -16.40 -25.69
CA VAL A 124 1.48 -17.84 -25.86
C VAL A 124 2.05 -18.31 -27.19
N ARG A 125 3.02 -19.23 -27.16
CA ARG A 125 3.64 -19.79 -28.37
C ARG A 125 3.68 -21.32 -28.33
N VAL A 126 3.37 -21.97 -29.45
CA VAL A 126 3.55 -23.43 -29.57
C VAL A 126 5.03 -23.73 -29.80
N GLU A 127 5.63 -24.57 -28.96
CA GLU A 127 6.99 -25.06 -29.18
C GLU A 127 6.96 -26.09 -30.31
N THR A 128 7.78 -25.86 -31.34
CA THR A 128 7.90 -26.82 -32.45
C THR A 128 8.96 -27.84 -32.08
N ASP A 129 8.55 -29.03 -31.63
CA ASP A 129 9.46 -30.14 -31.36
C ASP A 129 9.66 -30.99 -32.63
N PRO A 130 10.88 -31.07 -33.20
CA PRO A 130 11.18 -31.92 -34.36
C PRO A 130 11.05 -33.43 -34.07
N GLY A 131 11.02 -33.83 -32.79
CA GLY A 131 10.92 -35.22 -32.33
C GLY A 131 9.49 -35.72 -32.11
N ASP A 132 8.49 -34.84 -32.14
CA ASP A 132 7.08 -35.17 -31.88
C ASP A 132 6.41 -35.80 -33.12
N ARG A 133 6.86 -37.02 -33.45
CA ARG A 133 6.48 -37.74 -34.68
C ARG A 133 5.11 -38.41 -34.62
N ASP A 134 4.54 -38.60 -33.43
CA ASP A 134 3.22 -39.21 -33.23
C ASP A 134 2.09 -38.18 -33.03
N GLY A 135 2.41 -36.89 -32.83
CA GLY A 135 1.43 -35.81 -32.72
C GLY A 135 0.48 -35.91 -31.51
N SER A 136 0.79 -36.77 -30.53
CA SER A 136 -0.05 -37.06 -29.36
C SER A 136 0.19 -36.13 -28.16
N GLY A 137 1.29 -35.38 -28.17
CA GLY A 137 1.62 -34.37 -27.16
C GLY A 137 1.96 -33.04 -27.81
N LYS A 138 1.68 -31.91 -27.16
CA LYS A 138 2.13 -30.59 -27.60
C LYS A 138 2.61 -29.78 -26.40
N THR A 139 3.65 -28.98 -26.63
CA THR A 139 4.15 -28.05 -25.63
C THR A 139 3.84 -26.63 -26.07
N VAL A 140 3.22 -25.88 -25.17
CA VAL A 140 2.98 -24.44 -25.30
C VAL A 140 3.87 -23.73 -24.30
N VAL A 141 4.58 -22.70 -24.74
CA VAL A 141 5.41 -21.86 -23.87
C VAL A 141 4.69 -20.55 -23.61
N LEU A 142 4.65 -20.20 -22.33
CA LEU A 142 4.21 -18.91 -21.82
C LEU A 142 5.45 -18.07 -21.53
N SER A 143 5.53 -16.86 -22.06
CA SER A 143 6.62 -15.93 -21.78
C SER A 143 6.12 -14.56 -21.38
N GLY A 144 6.91 -13.84 -20.58
CA GLY A 144 6.59 -12.48 -20.17
C GLY A 144 7.63 -11.93 -19.19
N LYS A 145 7.29 -10.82 -18.53
CA LYS A 145 8.07 -10.25 -17.44
C LYS A 145 7.32 -10.48 -16.13
N ARG A 146 7.85 -11.31 -15.25
CA ARG A 146 7.32 -11.46 -13.89
C ARG A 146 7.70 -10.22 -13.09
N ILE A 147 6.74 -9.71 -12.33
CA ILE A 147 6.93 -8.57 -11.43
C ILE A 147 6.73 -8.97 -9.96
N ALA A 148 5.99 -10.06 -9.70
CA ALA A 148 5.81 -10.58 -8.35
C ALA A 148 5.35 -12.04 -8.31
N VAL A 149 5.44 -12.61 -7.10
CA VAL A 149 4.84 -13.88 -6.73
C VAL A 149 4.03 -13.68 -5.45
N VAL A 150 2.83 -14.26 -5.41
CA VAL A 150 2.06 -14.45 -4.19
C VAL A 150 2.18 -15.92 -3.77
N ASP A 151 2.63 -16.17 -2.55
CA ASP A 151 2.81 -17.53 -2.02
C ASP A 151 1.52 -18.11 -1.40
N ASP A 152 1.63 -19.31 -0.83
CA ASP A 152 0.55 -20.04 -0.17
C ASP A 152 0.10 -19.41 1.16
N THR A 153 0.89 -18.49 1.72
CA THR A 153 0.51 -17.64 2.87
C THR A 153 -0.18 -16.35 2.46
N HIS A 154 -0.48 -16.21 1.15
CA HIS A 154 -1.03 -15.01 0.53
C HIS A 154 -0.09 -13.79 0.55
N ALA A 155 1.20 -13.99 0.82
CA ALA A 155 2.17 -12.90 0.89
C ALA A 155 2.61 -12.48 -0.51
N TYR A 156 2.47 -11.20 -0.85
CA TYR A 156 3.01 -10.65 -2.08
C TYR A 156 4.51 -10.39 -1.92
N LYS A 157 5.29 -10.76 -2.94
CA LYS A 157 6.71 -10.50 -3.00
C LYS A 157 7.11 -9.99 -4.38
N PRO A 158 7.66 -8.77 -4.48
CA PRO A 158 8.27 -8.28 -5.70
C PRO A 158 9.36 -9.21 -6.21
N ASP A 159 9.31 -9.50 -7.51
CA ASP A 159 10.23 -10.40 -8.19
C ASP A 159 10.31 -10.07 -9.68
N GLU A 160 11.11 -9.06 -10.02
CA GLU A 160 11.27 -8.58 -11.39
C GLU A 160 12.29 -9.41 -12.17
N GLN A 161 11.80 -10.26 -13.07
CA GLN A 161 12.66 -11.06 -13.95
C GLN A 161 11.92 -11.60 -15.19
N PRO A 162 12.65 -11.95 -16.26
CA PRO A 162 12.05 -12.69 -17.37
C PRO A 162 11.38 -13.98 -16.88
N TYR A 163 10.23 -14.27 -17.46
CA TYR A 163 9.43 -15.43 -17.13
C TYR A 163 9.24 -16.32 -18.35
N GLU A 164 9.44 -17.62 -18.16
CA GLU A 164 9.13 -18.66 -19.13
C GLU A 164 8.58 -19.89 -18.41
N GLU A 165 7.44 -20.41 -18.85
CA GLU A 165 6.86 -21.66 -18.35
C GLU A 165 6.33 -22.52 -19.52
N ARG A 166 6.57 -23.84 -19.46
CA ARG A 166 6.13 -24.79 -20.48
C ARG A 166 4.91 -25.57 -19.99
N ILE A 167 3.83 -25.51 -20.76
CA ILE A 167 2.57 -26.19 -20.53
C ILE A 167 2.48 -27.37 -21.49
N HIS A 168 2.22 -28.57 -20.94
CA HIS A 168 2.07 -29.78 -21.75
C HIS A 168 0.59 -30.09 -21.97
N LEU A 169 0.29 -30.49 -23.21
CA LEU A 169 -1.03 -30.88 -23.68
C LEU A 169 -0.98 -32.28 -24.27
N THR A 170 -2.09 -32.98 -24.18
CA THR A 170 -2.28 -34.29 -24.82
C THR A 170 -3.67 -34.40 -25.45
N LEU A 171 -3.80 -35.28 -26.44
CA LEU A 171 -5.10 -35.62 -27.02
C LEU A 171 -5.90 -36.53 -26.07
N SER A 172 -7.09 -36.08 -25.68
CA SER A 172 -8.07 -36.86 -24.92
C SER A 172 -9.26 -37.18 -25.83
N GLY A 173 -9.16 -38.28 -26.58
CA GLY A 173 -10.10 -38.58 -27.66
C GLY A 173 -9.76 -37.76 -28.90
N SER A 174 -10.68 -36.91 -29.36
CA SER A 174 -10.47 -36.02 -30.52
C SER A 174 -10.20 -34.56 -30.13
N GLU A 175 -10.00 -34.28 -28.85
CA GLU A 175 -9.82 -32.91 -28.35
C GLU A 175 -8.54 -32.79 -27.51
N TRP A 176 -7.88 -31.64 -27.61
CA TRP A 176 -6.74 -31.31 -26.77
C TRP A 176 -7.17 -31.05 -25.32
N ARG A 177 -6.34 -31.48 -24.37
CA ARG A 177 -6.48 -31.19 -22.94
C ARG A 177 -5.10 -30.98 -22.31
N ILE A 178 -5.04 -30.10 -21.31
CA ILE A 178 -3.82 -29.80 -20.56
C ILE A 178 -3.58 -30.91 -19.52
N ASP A 179 -2.44 -31.59 -19.59
CA ASP A 179 -2.02 -32.61 -18.62
C ASP A 179 -0.84 -32.17 -17.74
N GLY A 180 -0.10 -31.15 -18.19
CA GLY A 180 0.89 -30.41 -17.41
C GLY A 180 0.49 -28.93 -17.25
N PRO A 181 -0.46 -28.60 -16.36
CA PRO A 181 -0.88 -27.21 -16.11
C PRO A 181 0.22 -26.41 -15.41
N PRO A 182 0.13 -25.07 -15.40
CA PRO A 182 1.11 -24.24 -14.71
C PRO A 182 1.13 -24.49 -13.20
N ARG A 183 2.24 -24.12 -12.58
CA ARG A 183 2.38 -24.11 -11.11
C ARG A 183 1.56 -22.98 -10.50
N GLY A 184 0.31 -23.28 -10.16
CA GLY A 184 -0.61 -22.32 -9.56
C GLY A 184 -1.31 -21.47 -10.62
N LEU A 185 -1.45 -20.18 -10.35
CA LEU A 185 -2.08 -19.18 -11.22
C LEU A 185 -1.02 -18.31 -11.89
N ILE A 186 -1.33 -17.83 -13.11
CA ILE A 186 -0.53 -16.85 -13.85
C ILE A 186 -1.49 -15.74 -14.26
N LEU A 187 -1.26 -14.53 -13.79
CA LEU A 187 -2.13 -13.37 -14.03
C LEU A 187 -1.31 -12.18 -14.51
N GLY A 188 -1.83 -11.40 -15.44
CA GLY A 188 -1.33 -10.05 -15.70
C GLY A 188 -1.67 -9.11 -14.54
N GLU A 189 -0.88 -8.06 -14.34
CA GLU A 189 -1.04 -7.11 -13.25
C GLU A 189 -2.46 -6.52 -13.19
N SER A 190 -3.03 -6.16 -14.34
CA SER A 190 -4.39 -5.60 -14.42
C SER A 190 -5.46 -6.58 -13.94
N ASP A 191 -5.33 -7.88 -14.24
CA ASP A 191 -6.26 -8.89 -13.73
C ASP A 191 -6.04 -9.17 -12.25
N PHE A 192 -4.78 -9.18 -11.80
CA PHE A 192 -4.45 -9.32 -10.38
C PHE A 192 -5.08 -8.19 -9.55
N GLN A 193 -4.92 -6.94 -9.99
CA GLN A 193 -5.54 -5.75 -9.38
C GLN A 193 -7.07 -5.69 -9.54
N ARG A 194 -7.68 -6.49 -10.41
CA ARG A 194 -9.15 -6.60 -10.53
C ARG A 194 -9.72 -7.70 -9.64
N ILE A 195 -9.00 -8.80 -9.49
CA ILE A 195 -9.48 -10.02 -8.81
C ILE A 195 -9.11 -10.04 -7.33
N TYR A 196 -7.91 -9.56 -7.00
CA TYR A 196 -7.37 -9.61 -5.65
C TYR A 196 -7.31 -8.23 -5.01
N ARG A 197 -7.46 -8.17 -3.69
CA ARG A 197 -7.24 -6.97 -2.89
C ARG A 197 -6.23 -7.26 -1.78
N SER A 198 -5.40 -6.27 -1.47
CA SER A 198 -4.57 -6.31 -0.27
C SER A 198 -5.45 -6.11 0.97
N VAL A 199 -5.15 -6.87 2.03
CA VAL A 199 -5.80 -6.82 3.34
C VAL A 199 -4.73 -6.98 4.41
N ASN A 200 -4.84 -6.25 5.52
CA ASN A 200 -3.88 -6.35 6.62
C ASN A 200 -4.37 -7.39 7.63
N LYS A 201 -3.59 -8.46 7.83
CA LYS A 201 -3.69 -9.26 9.05
C LYS A 201 -2.96 -8.54 10.16
N TYR A 202 -3.50 -8.53 11.37
CA TYR A 202 -2.82 -7.92 12.50
C TYR A 202 -2.28 -8.99 13.46
N TYR A 203 -1.09 -8.76 14.00
CA TYR A 203 -0.45 -9.61 15.01
C TYR A 203 0.16 -8.73 16.10
N PHE A 204 0.37 -9.27 17.31
CA PHE A 204 0.99 -8.51 18.38
C PHE A 204 2.49 -8.40 18.15
N ALA A 205 3.04 -7.21 18.32
CA ALA A 205 4.47 -6.97 18.23
C ALA A 205 5.22 -7.69 19.36
N ASP A 206 6.27 -8.42 19.00
CA ASP A 206 7.22 -8.98 19.95
C ASP A 206 8.34 -7.94 20.16
N LEU A 207 8.06 -6.96 21.03
CA LEU A 207 8.90 -5.79 21.22
C LEU A 207 10.17 -6.04 22.05
N GLY A 208 10.37 -7.27 22.52
CA GLY A 208 11.56 -7.66 23.27
C GLY A 208 11.64 -7.05 24.68
N PRO A 209 12.64 -7.49 25.48
CA PRO A 209 12.74 -7.15 26.90
C PRO A 209 13.11 -5.69 27.16
N ASP A 210 13.63 -4.97 26.17
CA ASP A 210 13.97 -3.55 26.31
C ASP A 210 12.78 -2.61 26.05
N ALA A 211 11.62 -3.17 25.71
CA ALA A 211 10.35 -2.45 25.60
C ALA A 211 9.48 -2.55 26.86
N GLU A 212 9.89 -3.28 27.90
CA GLU A 212 9.11 -3.42 29.16
C GLU A 212 8.88 -2.08 29.87
N GLU A 213 9.79 -1.12 29.70
CA GLU A 213 9.66 0.25 30.21
C GLU A 213 8.78 1.16 29.32
N SER A 214 8.37 0.69 28.13
CA SER A 214 7.55 1.49 27.19
C SER A 214 6.09 1.57 27.66
N ARG A 215 5.44 2.72 27.49
CA ARG A 215 4.03 2.88 27.89
C ARG A 215 3.06 2.13 26.98
N ALA A 216 3.55 1.69 25.82
CA ALA A 216 2.85 0.87 24.83
C ALA A 216 2.39 -0.50 25.37
N GLY A 217 3.20 -1.09 26.28
CA GLY A 217 3.01 -2.47 26.75
C GLY A 217 3.00 -3.51 25.62
N ASP A 218 2.48 -4.70 25.91
CA ASP A 218 2.45 -5.81 24.94
C ASP A 218 1.33 -5.70 23.88
N ASN A 219 0.54 -4.62 23.87
CA ASN A 219 -0.73 -4.55 23.12
C ASN A 219 -0.62 -3.88 21.76
N VAL A 220 0.58 -3.74 21.22
CA VAL A 220 0.83 -3.12 19.91
C VAL A 220 0.53 -4.12 18.80
N LEU A 221 -0.35 -3.74 17.87
CA LEU A 221 -0.64 -4.53 16.68
C LEU A 221 0.20 -4.07 15.49
N VAL A 222 0.72 -5.03 14.72
CA VAL A 222 1.51 -4.82 13.51
C VAL A 222 0.73 -5.35 12.32
N ALA A 223 0.62 -4.54 11.27
CA ALA A 223 0.00 -4.94 10.02
C ALA A 223 0.91 -5.87 9.18
N ASP A 224 0.31 -6.93 8.67
CA ASP A 224 0.89 -7.97 7.81
C ASP A 224 0.03 -8.09 6.54
N PRO A 225 0.38 -7.35 5.47
CA PRO A 225 -0.44 -7.30 4.26
C PRO A 225 -0.40 -8.64 3.52
N VAL A 226 -1.57 -9.08 3.05
CA VAL A 226 -1.75 -10.28 2.22
C VAL A 226 -2.81 -10.04 1.16
N TYR A 227 -2.79 -10.84 0.09
CA TYR A 227 -3.76 -10.74 -1.00
C TYR A 227 -4.84 -11.81 -0.93
N VAL A 228 -6.09 -11.36 -0.84
CA VAL A 228 -7.28 -12.21 -0.90
C VAL A 228 -8.12 -11.85 -2.12
N ARG A 229 -8.90 -12.82 -2.62
CA ARG A 229 -9.83 -12.57 -3.72
C ARG A 229 -11.00 -11.72 -3.23
N ARG A 230 -11.19 -10.56 -3.83
CA ARG A 230 -12.16 -9.56 -3.33
C ARG A 230 -13.61 -10.04 -3.40
N ARG A 231 -13.98 -10.83 -4.43
CA ARG A 231 -15.37 -11.28 -4.67
C ARG A 231 -15.72 -12.65 -4.06
N ILE A 232 -14.75 -13.36 -3.47
CA ILE A 232 -14.96 -14.71 -2.93
C ILE A 232 -14.75 -14.70 -1.42
N ASP A 233 -15.83 -14.42 -0.70
CA ASP A 233 -15.90 -14.50 0.76
C ASP A 233 -14.65 -13.91 1.46
N PRO A 234 -14.30 -12.65 1.16
CA PRO A 234 -13.04 -12.05 1.60
C PRO A 234 -12.91 -12.04 3.12
N VAL A 235 -14.03 -11.91 3.85
CA VAL A 235 -14.05 -11.97 5.32
C VAL A 235 -13.61 -13.35 5.82
N THR A 236 -14.21 -14.42 5.33
CA THR A 236 -13.83 -15.79 5.73
C THR A 236 -12.40 -16.10 5.31
N ALA A 237 -11.98 -15.71 4.11
CA ALA A 237 -10.62 -15.91 3.63
C ALA A 237 -9.59 -15.19 4.51
N THR A 238 -9.85 -13.94 4.89
CA THR A 238 -8.94 -13.15 5.72
C THR A 238 -8.84 -13.72 7.14
N VAL A 239 -9.96 -14.14 7.74
CA VAL A 239 -9.95 -14.78 9.07
C VAL A 239 -9.21 -16.12 9.03
N LYS A 240 -9.37 -16.92 7.98
CA LYS A 240 -8.58 -18.15 7.80
C LYS A 240 -7.08 -17.84 7.72
N ALA A 241 -6.69 -16.88 6.87
CA ALA A 241 -5.30 -16.45 6.74
C ALA A 241 -4.73 -15.90 8.07
N LEU A 242 -5.54 -15.20 8.88
CA LEU A 242 -5.15 -14.75 10.22
C LEU A 242 -4.83 -15.93 11.15
N LEU A 243 -5.68 -16.95 11.15
CA LEU A 243 -5.55 -18.17 11.97
C LEU A 243 -4.37 -19.04 11.54
N ASP A 244 -4.04 -19.05 10.24
CA ASP A 244 -2.88 -19.77 9.69
C ASP A 244 -1.54 -19.16 10.14
N GLY A 245 -1.51 -17.86 10.42
CA GLY A 245 -0.37 -17.18 11.04
C GLY A 245 0.26 -16.07 10.18
N PRO A 246 1.27 -15.37 10.73
CA PRO A 246 1.92 -14.26 10.04
C PRO A 246 2.71 -14.74 8.81
N THR A 247 2.97 -13.83 7.87
CA THR A 247 3.87 -14.10 6.75
C THR A 247 5.28 -14.42 7.26
N GLY A 248 6.04 -15.22 6.51
CA GLY A 248 7.42 -15.55 6.89
C GLY A 248 8.36 -14.35 7.00
N TRP A 249 8.01 -13.22 6.35
CA TRP A 249 8.75 -11.97 6.51
C TRP A 249 8.46 -11.29 7.86
N LEU A 250 7.24 -11.35 8.39
CA LEU A 250 6.90 -10.67 9.64
C LEU A 250 7.07 -11.56 10.88
N GLU A 251 6.86 -12.87 10.75
CA GLU A 251 6.87 -13.87 11.84
C GLU A 251 7.94 -13.66 12.93
N PRO A 252 9.21 -13.30 12.63
CA PRO A 252 10.24 -13.21 13.66
C PRO A 252 10.10 -12.06 14.66
N VAL A 253 9.18 -11.11 14.47
CA VAL A 253 8.94 -9.98 15.40
C VAL A 253 7.48 -9.82 15.80
N VAL A 254 6.64 -10.83 15.54
CA VAL A 254 5.23 -10.79 15.93
C VAL A 254 4.76 -12.13 16.45
N SER A 255 3.74 -12.09 17.31
CA SER A 255 3.07 -13.27 17.84
C SER A 255 1.57 -13.21 17.62
N SER A 256 0.98 -14.39 17.39
CA SER A 256 -0.47 -14.55 17.34
C SER A 256 -1.00 -14.85 18.74
N SER A 257 -2.10 -14.19 19.12
CA SER A 257 -2.81 -14.51 20.36
C SER A 257 -3.57 -15.83 20.27
N PHE A 258 -3.86 -16.30 19.05
CA PHE A 258 -4.48 -17.61 18.84
C PHE A 258 -3.50 -18.75 19.18
N PRO A 259 -3.96 -19.84 19.82
CA PRO A 259 -3.12 -21.01 20.02
C PRO A 259 -2.81 -21.68 18.67
N ARG A 260 -1.64 -22.31 18.56
CA ARG A 260 -1.26 -23.08 17.35
C ARG A 260 -2.33 -24.12 17.01
N GLY A 261 -2.77 -24.14 15.75
CA GLY A 261 -3.82 -25.02 15.25
C GLY A 261 -5.25 -24.59 15.59
N ALA A 262 -5.46 -23.38 16.14
CA ALA A 262 -6.77 -22.76 16.16
C ALA A 262 -7.27 -22.62 14.72
N ALA A 263 -8.52 -23.02 14.49
CA ALA A 263 -9.18 -22.94 13.21
C ALA A 263 -10.66 -22.67 13.43
N LEU A 264 -11.38 -22.33 12.36
CA LEU A 264 -12.84 -22.29 12.37
C LEU A 264 -13.41 -23.65 12.82
N GLY A 265 -14.58 -23.63 13.46
CA GLY A 265 -15.23 -24.81 14.02
C GLY A 265 -15.61 -25.85 12.96
N SER A 266 -15.79 -25.43 11.70
CA SER A 266 -15.97 -26.33 10.55
C SER A 266 -15.18 -25.84 9.31
N PRO A 267 -14.59 -26.74 8.49
CA PRO A 267 -13.79 -26.34 7.32
C PRO A 267 -14.54 -25.50 6.28
N GLY A 268 -15.85 -25.75 6.10
CA GLY A 268 -16.73 -25.05 5.17
C GLY A 268 -17.57 -23.93 5.82
N GLU A 269 -17.24 -23.52 7.04
CA GLU A 269 -17.92 -22.41 7.70
C GLU A 269 -17.69 -21.11 6.94
N ARG A 270 -18.78 -20.39 6.65
CA ARG A 270 -18.76 -19.04 6.09
C ARG A 270 -19.13 -18.07 7.20
N LEU A 271 -18.33 -17.03 7.36
CA LEU A 271 -18.53 -16.05 8.42
C LEU A 271 -19.52 -14.98 7.96
N SER A 272 -20.34 -14.52 8.89
CA SER A 272 -21.29 -13.44 8.67
C SER A 272 -21.36 -12.55 9.91
N LEU A 273 -21.81 -11.32 9.71
CA LEU A 273 -22.15 -10.43 10.82
C LEU A 273 -23.48 -10.86 11.45
N ASP A 274 -23.62 -10.62 12.75
CA ASP A 274 -24.90 -10.75 13.44
C ASP A 274 -25.74 -9.47 13.37
N ASP A 275 -26.91 -9.48 14.01
CA ASP A 275 -27.85 -8.34 14.03
C ASP A 275 -27.28 -7.06 14.67
N SER A 276 -26.15 -7.17 15.39
CA SER A 276 -25.42 -6.04 16.00
C SER A 276 -24.23 -5.57 15.16
N ASN A 277 -24.07 -6.09 13.94
CA ASN A 277 -22.89 -5.93 13.08
C ASN A 277 -21.60 -6.50 13.69
N ALA A 278 -21.70 -7.42 14.65
CA ALA A 278 -20.55 -8.10 15.22
C ALA A 278 -20.21 -9.36 14.43
N LEU A 279 -18.91 -9.60 14.18
CA LEU A 279 -18.45 -10.80 13.51
C LEU A 279 -18.42 -11.97 14.50
N LYS A 280 -19.29 -12.95 14.27
CA LYS A 280 -19.37 -14.17 15.09
C LYS A 280 -18.45 -15.25 14.51
N ILE A 281 -17.54 -15.77 15.32
CA ILE A 281 -16.57 -16.78 14.91
C ILE A 281 -16.61 -17.95 15.88
N ARG A 282 -16.96 -19.13 15.37
CA ARG A 282 -16.83 -20.38 16.11
C ARG A 282 -15.46 -20.97 15.90
N LEU A 283 -14.75 -21.26 16.98
CA LEU A 283 -13.42 -21.86 16.96
C LEU A 283 -13.46 -23.35 17.33
N ASN A 284 -12.49 -24.11 16.82
CA ASN A 284 -12.26 -25.50 17.22
C ASN A 284 -11.79 -25.62 18.69
N ASP A 285 -11.73 -26.85 19.20
CA ASP A 285 -11.38 -27.11 20.59
C ASP A 285 -9.96 -26.69 21.01
N ARG A 286 -9.06 -26.34 20.06
CA ARG A 286 -7.73 -25.79 20.40
C ARG A 286 -7.84 -24.44 21.13
N ALA A 287 -8.91 -23.70 20.90
CA ALA A 287 -9.21 -22.44 21.57
C ALA A 287 -10.22 -22.57 22.72
N ALA A 288 -10.54 -23.79 23.20
CA ALA A 288 -11.60 -23.98 24.20
C ALA A 288 -11.25 -23.43 25.61
N ARG A 289 -9.95 -23.43 25.98
CA ARG A 289 -9.44 -23.05 27.31
C ARG A 289 -8.50 -21.85 27.21
N ILE A 290 -9.07 -20.67 27.04
CA ILE A 290 -8.34 -19.41 26.91
C ILE A 290 -8.71 -18.48 28.07
N SER A 291 -7.72 -17.83 28.68
CA SER A 291 -7.93 -16.81 29.71
C SER A 291 -8.61 -15.56 29.12
N ALA A 292 -9.42 -14.85 29.90
CA ALA A 292 -10.11 -13.64 29.42
C ALA A 292 -9.18 -12.59 28.75
N PRO A 293 -8.00 -12.23 29.30
CA PRO A 293 -7.10 -11.27 28.65
C PRO A 293 -6.61 -11.74 27.27
N ARG A 294 -6.24 -13.01 27.15
CA ARG A 294 -5.85 -13.61 25.87
C ARG A 294 -7.00 -13.66 24.86
N CYS A 295 -8.22 -13.92 25.33
CA CYS A 295 -9.40 -13.90 24.45
C CYS A 295 -9.69 -12.49 23.94
N ALA A 296 -9.56 -11.47 24.79
CA ALA A 296 -9.68 -10.07 24.37
C ALA A 296 -8.63 -9.73 23.29
N ARG A 297 -7.38 -10.16 23.46
CA ARG A 297 -6.34 -10.01 22.44
C ARG A 297 -6.65 -10.75 21.13
N MET A 298 -7.18 -11.98 21.20
CA MET A 298 -7.67 -12.70 20.01
C MET A 298 -8.77 -11.92 19.29
N ALA A 299 -9.76 -11.40 20.03
CA ALA A 299 -10.87 -10.65 19.46
C ALA A 299 -10.41 -9.30 18.86
N ALA A 300 -9.48 -8.59 19.51
CA ALA A 300 -8.87 -7.37 18.99
C ALA A 300 -8.11 -7.66 17.69
N GLN A 301 -7.23 -8.66 17.71
CA GLN A 301 -6.46 -9.10 16.54
C GLN A 301 -7.37 -9.39 15.34
N THR A 302 -8.48 -10.10 15.57
CA THR A 302 -9.50 -10.34 14.54
C THR A 302 -10.17 -9.05 14.08
N LEU A 303 -10.61 -8.19 15.01
CA LEU A 303 -11.37 -6.98 14.67
C LEU A 303 -10.57 -6.06 13.74
N PHE A 304 -9.32 -5.75 14.10
CA PHE A 304 -8.44 -4.92 13.25
C PHE A 304 -8.17 -5.56 11.88
N THR A 305 -8.13 -6.90 11.81
CA THR A 305 -7.94 -7.63 10.55
C THR A 305 -9.15 -7.53 9.61
N VAL A 306 -10.37 -7.39 10.14
CA VAL A 306 -11.60 -7.43 9.33
C VAL A 306 -12.31 -6.08 9.19
N GLN A 307 -11.92 -5.07 9.97
CA GLN A 307 -12.61 -3.77 10.01
C GLN A 307 -12.63 -3.06 8.64
N ASP A 308 -11.55 -3.21 7.86
CA ASP A 308 -11.40 -2.60 6.52
C ASP A 308 -12.01 -3.47 5.40
N LEU A 309 -12.56 -4.64 5.74
CA LEU A 309 -13.23 -5.54 4.79
C LEU A 309 -14.72 -5.25 4.62
N GLY A 310 -15.30 -4.40 5.46
CA GLY A 310 -16.72 -4.03 5.37
C GLY A 310 -17.03 -3.40 4.02
N GLU A 311 -17.63 -4.15 3.10
CA GLU A 311 -18.16 -3.61 1.86
C GLU A 311 -19.42 -2.80 2.16
N GLY A 312 -19.45 -1.53 1.76
CA GLY A 312 -20.60 -0.64 1.94
C GLY A 312 -20.70 0.00 3.34
N SER A 313 -21.91 0.02 3.91
CA SER A 313 -22.24 0.73 5.17
C SER A 313 -22.18 -0.12 6.44
N SER A 314 -21.79 -1.40 6.33
CA SER A 314 -21.77 -2.35 7.46
C SER A 314 -20.36 -2.51 7.99
N GLN A 315 -19.88 -1.50 8.71
CA GLN A 315 -18.64 -1.61 9.47
C GLN A 315 -18.79 -2.65 10.58
N VAL A 316 -17.76 -3.47 10.77
CA VAL A 316 -17.72 -4.45 11.85
C VAL A 316 -17.66 -3.72 13.19
N SER A 317 -18.71 -3.85 14.00
CA SER A 317 -18.83 -3.13 15.28
C SER A 317 -18.11 -3.84 16.44
N GLY A 318 -17.75 -5.12 16.24
CA GLY A 318 -17.07 -5.95 17.22
C GLY A 318 -16.88 -7.38 16.75
N VAL A 319 -16.25 -8.20 17.59
CA VAL A 319 -16.02 -9.63 17.36
C VAL A 319 -16.57 -10.42 18.54
N ARG A 320 -17.33 -11.48 18.27
CA ARG A 320 -17.76 -12.49 19.24
C ARG A 320 -17.09 -13.82 18.92
N LEU A 321 -16.25 -14.30 19.82
CA LEU A 321 -15.60 -15.60 19.71
C LEU A 321 -16.42 -16.65 20.49
N GLU A 322 -16.73 -17.76 19.83
CA GLU A 322 -17.47 -18.89 20.40
C GLU A 322 -16.62 -20.16 20.42
N ARG A 323 -16.87 -21.02 21.40
CA ARG A 323 -16.37 -22.39 21.41
C ARG A 323 -17.12 -23.25 20.38
N GLN A 324 -16.57 -24.42 20.06
CA GLN A 324 -17.17 -25.36 19.12
C GLN A 324 -18.60 -25.77 19.50
N ASN A 325 -18.94 -25.80 20.80
CA ASN A 325 -20.29 -26.09 21.31
C ASN A 325 -21.27 -24.88 21.23
N GLY A 326 -20.85 -23.75 20.65
CA GLY A 326 -21.65 -22.53 20.52
C GLY A 326 -21.70 -21.63 21.75
N SER A 327 -21.07 -22.02 22.87
CA SER A 327 -20.96 -21.13 24.05
C SER A 327 -19.98 -19.98 23.79
N GLU A 328 -20.31 -18.80 24.29
CA GLU A 328 -19.44 -17.61 24.16
C GLU A 328 -18.12 -17.81 24.92
N LEU A 329 -17.01 -17.53 24.23
CA LEU A 329 -15.66 -17.46 24.80
C LEU A 329 -15.39 -16.04 25.31
N CYS A 330 -15.59 -15.04 24.45
CA CYS A 330 -15.62 -13.61 24.78
C CYS A 330 -16.22 -12.80 23.62
N ALA A 331 -16.52 -11.53 23.89
CA ALA A 331 -16.84 -10.53 22.87
C ALA A 331 -16.03 -9.24 23.12
N LEU A 332 -15.70 -8.53 22.04
CA LEU A 332 -15.00 -7.24 22.09
C LEU A 332 -15.64 -6.28 21.08
N SER A 333 -16.03 -5.08 21.53
CA SER A 333 -16.49 -4.00 20.67
C SER A 333 -15.33 -3.18 20.10
N SER A 334 -15.58 -2.41 19.04
CA SER A 334 -14.62 -1.44 18.48
C SER A 334 -14.09 -0.45 19.53
N ASP A 335 -14.95 0.06 20.42
CA ASP A 335 -14.52 0.93 21.52
C ASP A 335 -13.57 0.22 22.49
N GLY A 336 -13.86 -1.04 22.83
CA GLY A 336 -12.98 -1.85 23.68
C GLY A 336 -11.66 -2.21 23.00
N ALA A 337 -11.64 -2.27 21.67
CA ALA A 337 -10.46 -2.59 20.88
C ALA A 337 -9.47 -1.43 20.73
N ARG A 338 -9.88 -0.17 21.01
CA ARG A 338 -8.99 1.01 20.90
C ARG A 338 -7.71 0.91 21.72
N ALA A 339 -7.74 0.16 22.83
CA ALA A 339 -6.55 -0.09 23.65
C ALA A 339 -5.47 -0.96 22.96
N TYR A 340 -5.79 -1.54 21.79
CA TYR A 340 -4.89 -2.37 20.98
C TYR A 340 -4.64 -1.75 19.59
N ALA A 341 -5.04 -0.49 19.37
CA ALA A 341 -4.98 0.12 18.06
C ALA A 341 -3.53 0.18 17.54
N PRO A 342 -3.27 -0.14 16.26
CA PRO A 342 -1.93 -0.12 15.66
C PRO A 342 -1.22 1.24 15.75
N ASP A 343 -2.01 2.32 15.71
CA ASP A 343 -1.59 3.72 15.83
C ASP A 343 -1.65 4.26 17.27
N GLY A 344 -2.21 3.50 18.21
CA GLY A 344 -2.45 3.90 19.60
C GLY A 344 -1.21 3.97 20.49
N VAL A 345 -0.02 3.82 19.93
CA VAL A 345 1.26 3.71 20.64
C VAL A 345 1.79 5.07 21.08
N GLU A 346 1.02 5.75 21.95
CA GLU A 346 1.31 7.02 22.64
C GLU A 346 0.70 8.32 22.08
N GLY A 347 -0.21 8.33 21.10
CA GLY A 347 -0.95 9.57 20.83
C GLY A 347 -1.92 9.57 19.67
N HIS A 348 -2.75 10.61 19.62
CA HIS A 348 -3.47 11.02 18.41
C HIS A 348 -2.86 12.38 18.01
N PRO A 349 -1.81 12.38 17.17
CA PRO A 349 -1.12 13.59 16.77
C PRO A 349 -2.09 14.66 16.28
N ARG A 350 -2.00 15.87 16.81
CA ARG A 350 -2.93 16.96 16.48
C ARG A 350 -2.37 17.94 15.46
N HIS A 351 -1.05 18.00 15.33
CA HIS A 351 -0.39 18.98 14.49
C HIS A 351 0.48 18.32 13.43
N GLN A 352 0.73 19.11 12.40
CA GLN A 352 1.79 18.97 11.40
C GLN A 352 2.93 19.91 11.82
N TYR A 353 4.18 19.54 11.55
CA TYR A 353 5.35 20.33 11.94
C TYR A 353 6.31 20.49 10.76
N PHE A 354 7.06 21.59 10.74
CA PHE A 354 8.13 21.82 9.76
C PHE A 354 9.11 22.89 10.26
N VAL A 355 10.15 23.17 9.49
CA VAL A 355 11.13 24.23 9.75
C VAL A 355 10.82 25.45 8.90
N ASP A 356 10.70 26.63 9.50
CA ASP A 356 10.48 27.91 8.80
C ASP A 356 11.79 28.49 8.23
N SER A 357 11.68 29.60 7.49
CA SER A 357 12.81 30.31 6.89
C SER A 357 13.81 30.89 7.89
N GLU A 358 13.42 31.04 9.15
CA GLU A 358 14.27 31.49 10.26
C GLU A 358 14.94 30.32 11.00
N HIS A 359 14.87 29.11 10.44
CA HIS A 359 15.38 27.87 11.02
C HIS A 359 14.76 27.54 12.39
N ARG A 360 13.48 27.90 12.58
CA ARG A 360 12.68 27.56 13.76
C ARG A 360 11.69 26.48 13.42
N MET A 361 11.32 25.71 14.42
CA MET A 361 10.27 24.72 14.32
C MET A 361 8.90 25.40 14.48
N VAL A 362 8.00 25.13 13.54
CA VAL A 362 6.62 25.60 13.57
C VAL A 362 5.64 24.43 13.56
N ARG A 363 4.41 24.67 14.02
CA ARG A 363 3.30 23.72 14.01
C ARG A 363 2.09 24.28 13.30
N LEU A 364 1.25 23.39 12.78
CA LEU A 364 0.02 23.69 12.08
C LEU A 364 -1.04 22.64 12.42
N SER A 365 -2.20 23.06 12.89
CA SER A 365 -3.35 22.16 13.06
C SER A 365 -4.08 21.93 11.73
N ASP A 366 -4.87 20.86 11.65
CA ASP A 366 -5.58 20.48 10.42
C ASP A 366 -6.61 21.54 9.97
N ASP A 367 -7.16 22.31 10.91
CA ASP A 367 -8.13 23.39 10.69
C ASP A 367 -7.50 24.79 10.52
N GLU A 368 -6.21 24.94 10.76
CA GLU A 368 -5.49 26.21 10.62
C GLU A 368 -4.92 26.38 9.21
N GLU A 369 -4.85 27.62 8.73
CA GLU A 369 -4.21 27.96 7.44
C GLU A 369 -2.78 28.48 7.58
N ARG A 370 -2.38 28.90 8.79
CA ARG A 370 -1.07 29.53 9.02
C ARG A 370 -0.32 28.83 10.15
N PRO A 371 0.97 28.54 9.95
CA PRO A 371 1.80 27.91 10.98
C PRO A 371 2.09 28.88 12.12
N ARG A 372 2.43 28.34 13.29
CA ARG A 372 2.90 29.11 14.45
C ARG A 372 4.15 28.48 15.04
N PRO A 373 5.09 29.27 15.57
CA PRO A 373 6.24 28.72 16.28
C PRO A 373 5.81 27.78 17.42
N VAL A 374 6.54 26.68 17.58
CA VAL A 374 6.32 25.78 18.70
C VAL A 374 6.74 26.43 20.02
N PRO A 375 6.12 26.07 21.17
CA PRO A 375 6.60 26.54 22.46
C PRO A 375 8.01 26.01 22.76
N GLY A 376 8.82 26.83 23.42
CA GLY A 376 10.15 26.44 23.89
C GLY A 376 11.28 26.77 22.90
N PRO A 377 12.47 26.20 23.09
CA PRO A 377 13.72 26.66 22.47
C PRO A 377 13.79 26.40 20.96
N PHE A 378 12.98 25.49 20.42
CA PHE A 378 13.00 25.15 19.00
C PHE A 378 12.13 26.08 18.15
N GLY A 379 11.13 26.75 18.74
CA GLY A 379 10.34 27.79 18.07
C GLY A 379 10.86 29.21 18.32
N ALA A 380 11.96 29.36 19.06
CA ALA A 380 12.57 30.66 19.36
C ALA A 380 13.62 31.07 18.31
N ASP A 381 13.89 32.37 18.22
CA ASP A 381 14.93 32.89 17.35
C ASP A 381 16.30 32.30 17.70
N GLY A 382 17.08 31.95 16.67
CA GLY A 382 18.38 31.28 16.85
C GLY A 382 18.30 29.78 17.13
N ALA A 383 17.14 29.14 16.96
CA ALA A 383 17.00 27.69 17.02
C ALA A 383 17.99 26.98 16.06
N GLY A 384 18.14 27.48 14.82
CA GLY A 384 19.19 27.02 13.90
C GLY A 384 19.02 25.56 13.48
N LEU A 385 17.78 25.12 13.28
CA LEU A 385 17.41 23.76 12.91
C LEU A 385 17.43 23.56 11.39
N GLY A 386 17.87 22.39 10.94
CA GLY A 386 17.77 21.94 9.55
C GLY A 386 16.77 20.81 9.35
N SER A 387 16.46 20.06 10.41
CA SER A 387 15.39 19.06 10.39
C SER A 387 14.91 18.76 11.80
N VAL A 388 13.67 18.30 11.91
CA VAL A 388 12.99 18.06 13.20
C VAL A 388 12.26 16.72 13.20
N ALA A 389 11.99 16.20 14.38
CA ALA A 389 11.06 15.10 14.62
C ALA A 389 10.34 15.31 15.96
N VAL A 390 9.13 14.78 16.08
CA VAL A 390 8.25 14.97 17.25
C VAL A 390 7.84 13.60 17.79
N SER A 391 7.89 13.40 19.10
CA SER A 391 7.37 12.19 19.72
C SER A 391 5.86 12.07 19.48
N ARG A 392 5.34 10.84 19.41
CA ARG A 392 3.93 10.58 19.05
C ARG A 392 2.92 11.18 20.04
N ASP A 393 3.31 11.35 21.29
CA ASP A 393 2.54 12.03 22.33
C ASP A 393 2.63 13.57 22.28
N GLU A 394 3.36 14.11 21.31
CA GLU A 394 3.65 15.54 21.11
C GLU A 394 4.29 16.21 22.35
N ARG A 395 5.00 15.46 23.18
CA ARG A 395 5.68 15.98 24.38
C ARG A 395 7.14 16.33 24.17
N ASP A 396 7.85 15.58 23.32
CA ASP A 396 9.27 15.73 23.09
C ASP A 396 9.54 16.07 21.62
N VAL A 397 10.54 16.91 21.39
CA VAL A 397 11.01 17.29 20.06
C VAL A 397 12.50 17.04 19.93
N ALA A 398 12.89 16.55 18.77
CA ALA A 398 14.26 16.34 18.36
C ALA A 398 14.59 17.26 17.18
N GLY A 399 15.79 17.84 17.20
CA GLY A 399 16.22 18.80 16.18
C GLY A 399 17.67 18.57 15.80
N VAL A 400 17.93 18.42 14.50
CA VAL A 400 19.28 18.43 13.93
C VAL A 400 19.57 19.85 13.45
N THR A 401 20.76 20.36 13.78
CA THR A 401 21.21 21.70 13.37
C THR A 401 21.29 21.85 11.84
N ALA A 402 21.19 23.08 11.34
CA ALA A 402 21.21 23.39 9.90
C ALA A 402 22.48 22.88 9.18
N ASP A 403 23.60 22.74 9.90
CA ASP A 403 24.84 22.14 9.38
C ASP A 403 24.84 20.59 9.34
N GLY A 404 23.78 19.95 9.83
CA GLY A 404 23.62 18.51 9.91
C GLY A 404 24.43 17.82 11.02
N GLN A 405 25.12 18.56 11.89
CA GLN A 405 26.15 17.96 12.75
C GLN A 405 25.70 17.58 14.15
N SER A 406 24.75 18.31 14.73
CA SER A 406 24.39 18.16 16.15
C SER A 406 22.92 17.85 16.33
N LEU A 407 22.62 16.84 17.14
CA LEU A 407 21.25 16.48 17.57
C LEU A 407 20.97 17.02 18.97
N TYR A 408 19.84 17.71 19.11
CA TYR A 408 19.28 18.17 20.38
C TYR A 408 17.91 17.52 20.61
N VAL A 409 17.54 17.38 21.87
CA VAL A 409 16.20 16.92 22.30
C VAL A 409 15.73 17.79 23.45
N SER A 410 14.50 18.28 23.36
CA SER A 410 13.84 19.18 24.31
C SER A 410 12.37 18.80 24.47
N GLU A 411 11.79 19.13 25.62
CA GLU A 411 10.33 19.09 25.79
C GLU A 411 9.66 20.19 24.96
N LEU A 412 8.45 19.93 24.48
CA LEU A 412 7.58 20.86 23.76
C LEU A 412 6.81 21.77 24.74
N ALA A 413 7.55 22.54 25.53
CA ALA A 413 6.98 23.40 26.58
C ALA A 413 7.63 24.79 26.60
N ALA A 414 6.86 25.82 26.96
CA ALA A 414 7.33 27.21 26.92
C ALA A 414 8.53 27.49 27.85
N ALA A 415 8.61 26.78 28.98
CA ALA A 415 9.69 26.92 29.95
C ALA A 415 10.85 25.93 29.73
N ALA A 416 10.82 25.14 28.65
CA ALA A 416 11.86 24.15 28.37
C ALA A 416 13.18 24.83 27.95
N GLU A 417 14.29 24.17 28.25
CA GLU A 417 15.62 24.54 27.76
C GLU A 417 16.07 23.60 26.64
N ARG A 418 16.91 24.08 25.72
CA ARG A 418 17.37 23.31 24.54
C ARG A 418 18.05 21.98 24.90
N GLY A 419 18.58 21.87 26.10
CA GLY A 419 19.35 20.74 26.56
C GLY A 419 20.74 20.64 25.94
N LYS A 420 21.47 19.58 26.32
CA LYS A 420 22.81 19.27 25.80
C LYS A 420 22.74 18.56 24.44
N VAL A 421 23.84 18.66 23.68
CA VAL A 421 24.03 17.86 22.45
C VAL A 421 23.96 16.37 22.80
N ARG A 422 23.05 15.64 22.14
CA ARG A 422 22.84 14.21 22.33
C ARG A 422 23.72 13.37 21.41
N LEU A 423 23.86 13.80 20.17
CA LEU A 423 24.75 13.21 19.18
C LEU A 423 25.49 14.27 18.39
N ARG A 424 26.72 13.95 17.99
CA ARG A 424 27.54 14.79 17.11
C ARG A 424 28.14 13.93 16.01
N SER A 425 27.79 14.21 14.76
CA SER A 425 28.42 13.60 13.58
C SER A 425 29.79 14.24 13.32
N ARG A 426 30.67 13.47 12.68
CA ARG A 426 31.98 13.92 12.19
C ARG A 426 32.05 14.02 10.66
N GLY A 427 30.91 13.89 9.97
CA GLY A 427 30.84 13.92 8.51
C GLY A 427 31.19 15.27 7.88
N GLY A 428 31.11 16.37 8.65
CA GLY A 428 31.63 17.69 8.24
C GLY A 428 30.75 18.49 7.26
N SER A 429 29.63 17.93 6.78
CA SER A 429 28.67 18.62 5.91
C SER A 429 27.25 18.08 6.13
N VAL A 430 26.24 18.78 5.61
CA VAL A 430 24.83 18.34 5.66
C VAL A 430 24.63 16.99 4.98
N GLU A 431 25.31 16.71 3.87
CA GLU A 431 25.18 15.43 3.15
C GLU A 431 25.79 14.24 3.88
N HIS A 432 26.80 14.50 4.71
CA HIS A 432 27.54 13.50 5.50
C HIS A 432 27.18 13.54 6.99
N GLY A 433 26.27 14.42 7.39
CA GLY A 433 25.84 14.58 8.77
C GLY A 433 24.74 13.60 9.16
N LEU A 434 24.04 13.94 10.24
CA LEU A 434 22.88 13.21 10.72
C LEU A 434 21.72 13.33 9.73
N THR A 435 20.91 12.28 9.61
CA THR A 435 19.62 12.35 8.91
C THR A 435 18.56 13.06 9.75
N THR A 436 17.43 13.42 9.15
CA THR A 436 16.22 13.72 9.92
C THR A 436 15.94 12.56 10.88
N PRO A 437 15.74 12.83 12.19
CA PRO A 437 15.44 11.79 13.16
C PRO A 437 14.01 11.25 12.97
N SER A 438 13.69 10.13 13.64
CA SER A 438 12.34 9.53 13.66
C SER A 438 12.09 8.88 15.01
N TRP A 439 10.91 9.08 15.58
CA TRP A 439 10.49 8.47 16.85
C TRP A 439 9.71 7.18 16.61
N ASP A 440 10.17 6.07 17.19
CA ASP A 440 9.35 4.86 17.22
C ASP A 440 8.22 4.98 18.26
N GLY A 441 7.23 4.09 18.19
CA GLY A 441 6.13 4.06 19.17
C GLY A 441 6.55 3.71 20.60
N LEU A 442 7.81 3.34 20.83
CA LEU A 442 8.33 3.01 22.16
C LEU A 442 9.07 4.20 22.80
N GLY A 443 9.05 5.38 22.16
CA GLY A 443 9.80 6.55 22.60
C GLY A 443 11.30 6.48 22.26
N GLY A 444 11.71 5.58 21.37
CA GLY A 444 13.07 5.50 20.84
C GLY A 444 13.28 6.52 19.71
N LEU A 445 14.34 7.32 19.80
CA LEU A 445 14.73 8.27 18.75
C LEU A 445 15.80 7.68 17.84
N TRP A 446 15.46 7.49 16.57
CA TRP A 446 16.29 6.86 15.56
C TRP A 446 16.93 7.91 14.64
N VAL A 447 18.21 7.71 14.32
CA VAL A 447 18.96 8.60 13.41
C VAL A 447 20.11 7.84 12.75
N ALA A 448 20.37 8.12 11.47
CA ALA A 448 21.57 7.63 10.80
C ALA A 448 22.66 8.72 10.79
N ASP A 449 23.87 8.32 11.19
CA ASP A 449 25.08 9.12 11.02
C ASP A 449 25.73 8.74 9.68
N ARG A 450 25.77 9.70 8.75
CA ARG A 450 26.24 9.49 7.37
C ARG A 450 27.73 9.79 7.19
N ASP A 451 28.50 9.83 8.27
CA ASP A 451 29.96 9.98 8.24
C ASP A 451 30.58 8.88 7.35
N PRO A 452 31.23 9.23 6.22
CA PRO A 452 31.82 8.26 5.31
C PRO A 452 32.87 7.36 5.97
N ARG A 453 33.48 7.80 7.07
CA ARG A 453 34.49 7.02 7.81
C ARG A 453 33.86 6.02 8.78
N ARG A 454 32.64 6.28 9.26
CA ARG A 454 31.93 5.44 10.23
C ARG A 454 30.40 5.59 10.11
N PRO A 455 29.80 5.08 9.02
CA PRO A 455 28.36 5.15 8.83
C PRO A 455 27.66 4.26 9.86
N ARG A 456 26.62 4.77 10.52
CA ARG A 456 25.92 4.07 11.62
C ARG A 456 24.44 4.38 11.62
N LEU A 457 23.63 3.41 12.03
CA LEU A 457 22.26 3.61 12.48
C LEU A 457 22.24 3.57 14.01
N LEU A 458 21.63 4.57 14.63
CA LEU A 458 21.64 4.76 16.08
C LEU A 458 20.20 4.90 16.60
N ARG A 459 19.95 4.39 17.81
CA ARG A 459 18.72 4.63 18.57
C ARG A 459 19.05 5.17 19.97
N LEU A 460 18.40 6.26 20.38
CA LEU A 460 18.44 6.78 21.74
C LEU A 460 17.14 6.42 22.46
N ARG A 461 17.24 5.65 23.56
CA ARG A 461 16.06 5.29 24.38
C ARG A 461 15.47 6.56 25.04
N GLY A 462 14.16 6.74 24.97
CA GLY A 462 13.48 7.93 25.49
C GLY A 462 14.01 9.24 24.89
N GLY A 463 14.57 9.17 23.68
CA GLY A 463 15.28 10.25 22.98
C GLY A 463 16.54 10.81 23.61
N THR A 464 16.80 10.52 24.88
CA THR A 464 17.86 11.20 25.66
C THR A 464 18.87 10.25 26.29
N GLY A 465 18.57 8.94 26.29
CA GLY A 465 19.47 7.89 26.76
C GLY A 465 20.71 7.70 25.87
N PRO A 466 21.61 6.77 26.25
CA PRO A 466 22.75 6.40 25.42
C PRO A 466 22.32 5.95 24.02
N ALA A 467 23.17 6.20 23.03
CA ALA A 467 22.94 5.78 21.67
C ALA A 467 23.36 4.31 21.48
N ASP A 468 22.38 3.45 21.21
CA ASP A 468 22.58 2.06 20.83
C ASP A 468 22.86 1.99 19.33
N GLU A 469 23.94 1.32 18.92
CA GLU A 469 24.25 1.07 17.51
C GLU A 469 23.41 -0.11 17.01
N VAL A 470 22.68 0.11 15.92
CA VAL A 470 21.77 -0.88 15.33
C VAL A 470 22.51 -1.62 14.23
N ALA A 471 22.58 -2.94 14.35
CA ALA A 471 23.22 -3.76 13.33
C ALA A 471 22.39 -3.77 12.04
N LEU A 472 23.04 -3.54 10.90
CA LEU A 472 22.42 -3.59 9.58
C LEU A 472 22.98 -4.77 8.78
N PRO A 473 22.19 -5.35 7.86
CA PRO A 473 22.73 -6.18 6.80
C PRO A 473 23.66 -5.34 5.92
N ARG A 474 24.51 -5.99 5.12
CA ARG A 474 25.37 -5.26 4.18
C ARG A 474 24.50 -4.48 3.19
N LEU A 475 24.79 -3.19 3.04
CA LEU A 475 24.13 -2.31 2.06
C LEU A 475 24.86 -2.27 0.72
N ASP A 476 25.84 -3.15 0.50
CA ASP A 476 26.64 -3.27 -0.73
C ASP A 476 27.25 -1.94 -1.24
N GLY A 477 27.80 -1.17 -0.30
CA GLY A 477 28.36 0.16 -0.57
C GLY A 477 27.33 1.30 -0.59
N GLY A 478 26.05 0.99 -0.35
CA GLY A 478 24.99 1.97 -0.17
C GLY A 478 25.06 2.68 1.19
N ARG A 479 24.48 3.88 1.24
CA ARG A 479 24.37 4.70 2.45
C ARG A 479 22.92 5.08 2.72
N ILE A 480 22.51 5.11 3.99
CA ILE A 480 21.18 5.60 4.38
C ILE A 480 21.16 7.12 4.21
N THR A 481 20.17 7.67 3.50
CA THR A 481 19.99 9.12 3.30
C THR A 481 18.78 9.67 4.05
N ALA A 482 17.78 8.84 4.33
CA ALA A 482 16.62 9.14 5.15
C ALA A 482 16.08 7.86 5.79
N LEU A 483 15.39 7.98 6.92
CA LEU A 483 14.71 6.86 7.58
C LEU A 483 13.43 7.31 8.28
N ARG A 484 12.48 6.38 8.44
CA ARG A 484 11.30 6.50 9.30
C ARG A 484 10.99 5.15 9.93
N VAL A 485 10.72 5.14 11.23
CA VAL A 485 10.27 3.95 11.96
C VAL A 485 8.74 3.94 12.00
N SER A 486 8.14 2.76 11.88
CA SER A 486 6.69 2.61 11.95
C SER A 486 6.15 2.89 13.36
N ALA A 487 4.87 3.24 13.45
CA ALA A 487 4.20 3.47 14.73
C ALA A 487 4.28 2.27 15.67
N ASP A 488 4.16 1.06 15.13
CA ASP A 488 4.29 -0.17 15.89
C ASP A 488 5.72 -0.49 16.36
N GLY A 489 6.72 0.31 15.96
CA GLY A 489 8.12 0.15 16.36
C GLY A 489 8.83 -1.10 15.84
N SER A 490 8.19 -1.91 15.00
CA SER A 490 8.70 -3.19 14.52
C SER A 490 9.27 -3.12 13.09
N ARG A 491 9.07 -2.01 12.37
CA ARG A 491 9.51 -1.84 10.98
C ARG A 491 10.23 -0.51 10.78
N ILE A 492 11.22 -0.49 9.88
CA ILE A 492 11.96 0.71 9.49
C ILE A 492 12.04 0.81 7.97
N ALA A 493 11.60 1.94 7.43
CA ALA A 493 11.77 2.29 6.04
C ALA A 493 12.95 3.25 5.89
N MET A 494 13.76 3.06 4.85
CA MET A 494 15.00 3.79 4.63
C MET A 494 15.23 4.07 3.15
N LEU A 495 15.69 5.26 2.84
CA LEU A 495 16.28 5.54 1.54
C LEU A 495 17.76 5.15 1.57
N VAL A 496 18.15 4.30 0.62
CA VAL A 496 19.53 3.83 0.48
C VAL A 496 20.07 4.29 -0.87
N LYS A 497 21.05 5.19 -0.83
CA LYS A 497 21.75 5.71 -2.01
C LYS A 497 22.96 4.86 -2.36
N ARG A 498 23.02 4.34 -3.58
CA ARG A 498 24.10 3.49 -4.12
C ARG A 498 24.31 3.79 -5.60
N SER A 499 25.56 4.01 -5.99
CA SER A 499 25.95 4.22 -7.41
C SER A 499 25.15 5.30 -8.14
N GLY A 500 24.77 6.38 -7.44
CA GLY A 500 23.97 7.47 -8.01
C GLY A 500 22.46 7.34 -7.73
N HIS A 501 21.95 6.12 -7.63
CA HIS A 501 20.53 5.85 -7.44
C HIS A 501 20.11 5.76 -5.98
N THR A 502 18.88 6.16 -5.67
CA THR A 502 18.30 6.06 -4.32
C THR A 502 17.12 5.12 -4.32
N THR A 503 17.18 4.04 -3.54
CA THR A 503 16.10 3.03 -3.46
C THR A 503 15.45 3.01 -2.08
N LEU A 504 14.14 2.80 -2.04
CA LEU A 504 13.38 2.62 -0.80
C LEU A 504 13.47 1.16 -0.31
N ARG A 505 13.98 0.98 0.90
CA ARG A 505 14.13 -0.32 1.56
C ARG A 505 13.32 -0.36 2.84
N LEU A 506 12.62 -1.46 3.07
CA LEU A 506 11.96 -1.75 4.34
C LEU A 506 12.66 -2.91 5.03
N GLY A 507 12.92 -2.75 6.32
CA GLY A 507 13.47 -3.77 7.18
C GLY A 507 12.63 -3.98 8.42
N ARG A 508 12.84 -5.13 9.05
CA ARG A 508 12.21 -5.53 10.31
C ARG A 508 13.16 -5.23 11.46
N ILE A 509 12.68 -4.57 12.52
CA ILE A 509 13.50 -4.26 13.69
C ILE A 509 13.43 -5.43 14.67
N GLU A 510 14.55 -6.15 14.83
CA GLU A 510 14.69 -7.24 15.78
C GLU A 510 15.31 -6.74 17.09
N ARG A 511 14.65 -7.06 18.21
CA ARG A 511 15.09 -6.71 19.56
C ARG A 511 15.41 -7.99 20.32
N ARG A 512 16.68 -8.15 20.70
CA ARG A 512 17.18 -9.32 21.44
C ARG A 512 18.02 -8.86 22.64
N GLY A 513 18.50 -9.82 23.42
CA GLY A 513 19.35 -9.54 24.57
C GLY A 513 18.53 -9.37 25.84
N THR A 514 18.91 -8.40 26.66
CA THR A 514 18.25 -8.08 27.94
C THR A 514 18.01 -6.59 28.01
N GLU A 515 17.12 -6.14 28.90
CA GLU A 515 16.84 -4.71 29.12
C GLU A 515 18.11 -3.85 29.33
N ALA A 516 19.07 -4.37 30.12
CA ALA A 516 20.35 -3.70 30.42
C ALA A 516 21.39 -3.78 29.29
N ALA A 517 21.19 -4.65 28.29
CA ALA A 517 22.12 -4.88 27.19
C ALA A 517 21.33 -5.28 25.93
N PRO A 518 20.53 -4.35 25.39
CA PRO A 518 19.72 -4.62 24.21
C PRO A 518 20.63 -4.87 23.00
N LYS A 519 20.20 -5.76 22.13
CA LYS A 519 20.80 -6.01 20.83
C LYS A 519 19.77 -5.69 19.76
N LEU A 520 19.99 -4.58 19.06
CA LEU A 520 19.14 -4.11 17.98
C LEU A 520 19.74 -4.47 16.64
N SER A 521 18.90 -4.99 15.74
CA SER A 521 19.28 -5.22 14.36
C SER A 521 18.12 -4.98 13.42
N VAL A 522 18.42 -4.56 12.19
CA VAL A 522 17.46 -4.58 11.09
C VAL A 522 17.66 -5.86 10.28
N GLY A 523 16.61 -6.65 10.14
CA GLY A 523 16.59 -7.89 9.36
C GLY A 523 15.82 -7.74 8.05
N ALA A 524 16.02 -8.71 7.15
CA ALA A 524 15.18 -8.96 5.97
C ALA A 524 14.87 -7.73 5.10
N LEU A 525 15.89 -6.91 4.77
CA LEU A 525 15.73 -5.75 3.90
C LEU A 525 15.10 -6.14 2.55
N ARG A 526 13.95 -5.54 2.22
CA ARG A 526 13.26 -5.70 0.92
C ARG A 526 13.05 -4.36 0.23
N ALA A 527 12.97 -4.37 -1.10
CA ALA A 527 12.55 -3.19 -1.86
C ALA A 527 11.03 -3.04 -1.77
N VAL A 528 10.55 -1.80 -1.60
CA VAL A 528 9.11 -1.50 -1.45
C VAL A 528 8.57 -0.66 -2.60
N ALA A 529 9.45 -0.08 -3.42
CA ALA A 529 9.07 0.57 -4.67
C ALA A 529 9.97 0.06 -5.81
N PRO A 530 9.86 -1.24 -6.18
CA PRO A 530 10.77 -1.88 -7.13
C PRO A 530 10.71 -1.27 -8.55
N LYS A 531 9.55 -0.72 -8.94
CA LYS A 531 9.35 -0.04 -10.23
C LYS A 531 10.06 1.32 -10.32
N LEU A 532 10.39 1.93 -9.18
CA LEU A 532 11.08 3.22 -9.14
C LEU A 532 12.60 3.03 -9.20
N GLU A 533 13.23 3.65 -10.19
CA GLU A 533 14.69 3.68 -10.32
C GLU A 533 15.31 4.60 -9.26
N ASP A 534 14.65 5.74 -9.01
CA ASP A 534 15.06 6.73 -8.02
C ASP A 534 13.90 7.16 -7.13
N VAL A 535 14.10 7.10 -5.82
CA VAL A 535 13.16 7.56 -4.80
C VAL A 535 13.73 8.80 -4.12
N ASP A 536 13.00 9.91 -4.21
CA ASP A 536 13.41 11.20 -3.66
C ASP A 536 13.01 11.32 -2.18
N THR A 537 11.80 10.90 -1.83
CA THR A 537 11.28 10.95 -0.45
C THR A 537 10.14 9.96 -0.21
N PHE A 538 9.87 9.64 1.05
CA PHE A 538 8.75 8.81 1.47
C PHE A 538 8.24 9.21 2.87
N SER A 539 7.01 8.82 3.19
CA SER A 539 6.45 8.87 4.55
C SER A 539 5.51 7.70 4.80
N TRP A 540 5.35 7.29 6.06
CA TRP A 540 4.25 6.42 6.48
C TRP A 540 2.91 7.12 6.23
N ALA A 541 1.97 6.40 5.61
CA ALA A 541 0.65 6.92 5.23
C ALA A 541 -0.44 5.87 5.52
N GLY A 542 -0.37 5.30 6.72
CA GLY A 542 -1.18 4.17 7.18
C GLY A 542 -0.34 3.09 7.86
N ASP A 543 -0.99 2.10 8.45
CA ASP A 543 -0.33 1.01 9.17
C ASP A 543 0.54 0.12 8.26
N SER A 544 0.22 0.01 6.98
CA SER A 544 0.93 -0.89 6.05
C SER A 544 1.22 -0.24 4.70
N ARG A 545 1.23 1.10 4.66
CA ARG A 545 1.29 1.86 3.42
C ARG A 545 2.27 3.03 3.55
N LEU A 546 2.99 3.29 2.48
CA LEU A 546 3.88 4.43 2.33
C LEU A 546 3.36 5.32 1.20
N VAL A 547 3.51 6.63 1.37
CA VAL A 547 3.48 7.57 0.24
C VAL A 547 4.90 7.83 -0.22
N VAL A 548 5.15 7.75 -1.52
CA VAL A 548 6.49 7.80 -2.12
C VAL A 548 6.49 8.77 -3.28
N ALA A 549 7.48 9.67 -3.31
CA ALA A 549 7.82 10.44 -4.49
C ALA A 549 9.09 9.90 -5.13
N GLY A 550 9.02 9.59 -6.42
CA GLY A 550 10.16 9.08 -7.17
C GLY A 550 9.90 8.98 -8.66
N ARG A 551 10.87 8.42 -9.39
CA ARG A 551 10.93 8.34 -10.85
C ARG A 551 11.17 6.92 -11.31
N GLU A 552 10.38 6.49 -12.29
CA GLU A 552 10.73 5.34 -13.13
C GLU A 552 11.82 5.75 -14.13
N SER A 553 12.38 4.76 -14.84
CA SER A 553 13.43 5.02 -15.83
C SER A 553 12.95 5.94 -16.95
N ASP A 554 13.71 7.00 -17.23
CA ASP A 554 13.35 8.09 -18.15
C ASP A 554 12.00 8.78 -17.85
N GLY A 555 11.44 8.57 -16.67
CA GLY A 555 10.15 9.10 -16.23
C GLY A 555 10.24 10.45 -15.52
N VAL A 556 9.08 11.10 -15.38
CA VAL A 556 8.92 12.27 -14.52
C VAL A 556 8.63 11.84 -13.08
N GLN A 557 8.86 12.73 -12.11
CA GLN A 557 8.57 12.43 -10.71
C GLN A 557 7.06 12.24 -10.51
N GLN A 558 6.69 11.16 -9.82
CA GLN A 558 5.32 10.82 -9.49
C GLN A 558 5.17 10.59 -7.99
N LEU A 559 3.98 10.89 -7.48
CA LEU A 559 3.58 10.66 -6.10
C LEU A 559 2.59 9.48 -6.06
N GLN A 560 2.99 8.39 -5.40
CA GLN A 560 2.17 7.17 -5.36
C GLN A 560 2.15 6.53 -3.98
N TYR A 561 1.07 5.79 -3.72
CA TYR A 561 0.99 4.91 -2.57
C TYR A 561 1.53 3.52 -2.91
N VAL A 562 2.34 2.97 -2.01
CA VAL A 562 2.84 1.60 -2.09
C VAL A 562 2.57 0.88 -0.78
N GLU A 563 2.17 -0.38 -0.85
CA GLU A 563 2.02 -1.20 0.35
C GLU A 563 3.41 -1.66 0.85
N THR A 564 3.53 -1.98 2.14
CA THR A 564 4.83 -2.31 2.75
C THR A 564 5.48 -3.59 2.22
N ASP A 565 4.72 -4.47 1.58
CA ASP A 565 5.20 -5.65 0.86
C ASP A 565 5.74 -5.34 -0.53
N GLY A 566 5.63 -4.09 -0.98
CA GLY A 566 6.08 -3.62 -2.28
C GLY A 566 5.06 -3.82 -3.40
N SER A 567 3.83 -4.18 -3.06
CA SER A 567 2.73 -4.25 -4.01
C SER A 567 2.16 -2.86 -4.31
N PRO A 568 1.53 -2.68 -5.49
CA PRO A 568 0.79 -1.45 -5.77
C PRO A 568 -0.42 -1.34 -4.84
N SER A 569 -0.67 -0.13 -4.34
CA SER A 569 -1.87 0.16 -3.57
C SER A 569 -3.10 0.18 -4.49
N ASN A 570 -4.25 -0.30 -4.01
CA ASN A 570 -5.52 -0.20 -4.76
C ASN A 570 -6.16 1.20 -4.67
N VAL A 571 -5.42 2.19 -4.15
CA VAL A 571 -5.87 3.57 -4.01
C VAL A 571 -5.47 4.36 -5.25
N PRO A 572 -6.31 5.29 -5.76
CA PRO A 572 -5.93 6.16 -6.86
C PRO A 572 -4.59 6.87 -6.59
N GLU A 573 -3.82 7.11 -7.66
CA GLU A 573 -2.62 7.92 -7.59
C GLU A 573 -2.93 9.28 -6.95
N VAL A 574 -1.98 9.79 -6.16
CA VAL A 574 -2.12 11.11 -5.56
C VAL A 574 -1.76 12.12 -6.63
N PRO A 575 -2.67 13.03 -7.03
CA PRO A 575 -2.26 14.15 -7.87
C PRO A 575 -1.16 14.90 -7.13
N GLY A 576 0.07 14.83 -7.63
CA GLY A 576 1.24 15.33 -6.92
C GLY A 576 1.64 16.72 -7.40
N PRO A 577 2.15 17.60 -6.52
CA PRO A 577 2.85 18.78 -6.97
C PRO A 577 4.18 18.36 -7.61
N ASN A 578 4.68 19.12 -8.59
CA ASN A 578 5.97 18.81 -9.20
C ASN A 578 7.13 19.14 -8.26
N GLY A 579 8.21 18.36 -8.33
CA GLY A 579 9.45 18.67 -7.64
C GLY A 579 9.36 18.54 -6.12
N VAL A 580 8.67 17.50 -5.64
CA VAL A 580 8.59 17.12 -4.22
C VAL A 580 9.99 16.77 -3.71
N GLN A 581 10.39 17.37 -2.59
CA GLN A 581 11.69 17.16 -1.94
C GLN A 581 11.55 16.38 -0.64
N SER A 582 10.46 16.59 0.09
CA SER A 582 10.15 15.85 1.32
C SER A 582 8.63 15.76 1.51
N ILE A 583 8.14 14.73 2.22
CA ILE A 583 6.72 14.49 2.47
C ILE A 583 6.51 14.16 3.95
N GLY A 584 5.45 14.70 4.53
CA GLY A 584 4.86 14.26 5.77
C GLY A 584 3.47 13.68 5.52
N ALA A 585 3.24 12.47 6.00
CA ALA A 585 1.93 11.83 6.05
C ALA A 585 1.70 11.21 7.43
N SER A 586 0.42 11.02 7.76
CA SER A 586 -0.04 10.46 9.02
C SER A 586 -0.48 9.02 8.82
N GLU A 587 -0.34 8.19 9.87
CA GLU A 587 -0.93 6.86 9.91
C GLU A 587 -2.47 6.90 9.89
N ASP A 588 -3.07 7.94 10.48
CA ASP A 588 -4.47 8.28 10.20
C ASP A 588 -4.60 8.84 8.78
N GLN A 589 -5.16 8.01 7.90
CA GLN A 589 -5.32 8.26 6.47
C GLN A 589 -6.35 9.37 6.16
N THR A 590 -7.12 9.82 7.15
CA THR A 590 -8.08 10.92 6.97
C THR A 590 -7.42 12.30 7.08
N ARG A 591 -6.18 12.34 7.57
CA ARG A 591 -5.44 13.59 7.78
C ARG A 591 -4.79 14.10 6.50
N PRO A 592 -4.53 15.42 6.42
CA PRO A 592 -3.94 16.03 5.22
C PRO A 592 -2.54 15.49 4.89
N LEU A 593 -2.20 15.42 3.61
CA LEU A 593 -0.79 15.27 3.21
C LEU A 593 -0.11 16.64 3.24
N ILE A 594 1.16 16.67 3.63
CA ILE A 594 2.00 17.87 3.57
C ILE A 594 3.31 17.53 2.86
N ALA A 595 3.80 18.43 2.01
CA ALA A 595 5.01 18.20 1.23
C ALA A 595 5.81 19.48 1.09
N GLU A 596 7.13 19.33 0.97
CA GLU A 596 8.03 20.39 0.52
C GLU A 596 8.24 20.25 -0.98
N THR A 597 8.16 21.35 -1.69
CA THR A 597 8.37 21.41 -3.14
C THR A 597 9.39 22.47 -3.48
N ARG A 598 10.15 22.25 -4.55
CA ARG A 598 11.20 23.18 -4.99
C ARG A 598 10.67 24.60 -5.29
N GLU A 599 9.43 24.71 -5.76
CA GLU A 599 8.87 25.99 -6.24
C GLU A 599 8.00 26.70 -5.20
N ASN A 600 7.30 25.96 -4.35
CA ASN A 600 6.25 26.52 -3.48
C ASN A 600 6.51 26.31 -1.99
N GLY A 601 7.70 25.83 -1.60
CA GLY A 601 8.00 25.49 -0.21
C GLY A 601 7.05 24.42 0.31
N ILE A 602 6.49 24.64 1.50
CA ILE A 602 5.50 23.76 2.12
C ILE A 602 4.13 23.93 1.48
N VAL A 603 3.60 22.83 0.94
CA VAL A 603 2.26 22.70 0.41
C VAL A 603 1.48 21.62 1.18
N ARG A 604 0.17 21.79 1.29
CA ARG A 604 -0.74 20.88 2.00
C ARG A 604 -1.92 20.48 1.12
N LEU A 605 -2.28 19.20 1.14
CA LEU A 605 -3.43 18.62 0.47
C LEU A 605 -4.47 18.22 1.51
N LEU A 606 -5.56 18.99 1.62
CA LEU A 606 -6.70 18.60 2.44
C LEU A 606 -7.54 17.54 1.69
N PRO A 607 -8.28 16.66 2.40
CA PRO A 607 -9.15 15.67 1.77
C PRO A 607 -10.10 16.30 0.75
N ASN A 608 -10.15 15.73 -0.46
CA ASN A 608 -11.02 16.19 -1.57
C ASN A 608 -10.77 17.65 -2.03
N THR A 609 -9.55 18.15 -1.89
CA THR A 609 -9.16 19.50 -2.35
C THR A 609 -7.89 19.46 -3.19
N ASP A 610 -7.46 20.61 -3.70
CA ASP A 610 -6.17 20.80 -4.36
C ASP A 610 -5.05 21.18 -3.38
N TRP A 611 -3.80 21.00 -3.78
CA TRP A 611 -2.63 21.45 -3.03
C TRP A 611 -2.64 22.97 -2.82
N LYS A 612 -2.36 23.40 -1.59
CA LYS A 612 -2.25 24.81 -1.22
C LYS A 612 -0.93 25.09 -0.53
N THR A 613 -0.27 26.17 -0.91
CA THR A 613 0.91 26.69 -0.22
C THR A 613 0.54 27.14 1.19
N VAL A 614 1.34 26.69 2.16
CA VAL A 614 1.25 27.04 3.58
C VAL A 614 2.39 27.97 3.96
N ASP A 615 3.59 27.71 3.47
CA ASP A 615 4.81 28.49 3.73
C ASP A 615 5.73 28.39 2.51
N GLN A 616 6.11 29.52 1.89
CA GLN A 616 6.90 29.52 0.66
C GLN A 616 8.37 29.13 0.87
N ASP A 617 8.89 29.32 2.07
CA ASP A 617 10.31 29.16 2.38
C ASP A 617 10.55 28.08 3.45
N GLY A 618 9.49 27.41 3.91
CA GLY A 618 9.58 26.31 4.87
C GLY A 618 10.10 25.00 4.26
N SER A 619 10.62 24.11 5.10
CA SER A 619 11.22 22.83 4.70
C SER A 619 10.97 21.70 5.70
N GLY A 620 11.13 20.45 5.23
CA GLY A 620 11.12 19.25 6.06
C GLY A 620 9.85 19.05 6.88
N PRO A 621 8.67 18.89 6.25
CA PRO A 621 7.44 18.65 6.97
C PRO A 621 7.42 17.23 7.56
N VAL A 622 6.92 17.13 8.78
CA VAL A 622 6.83 15.89 9.55
C VAL A 622 5.51 15.83 10.31
N TYR A 623 4.98 14.61 10.40
CA TYR A 623 4.05 14.24 11.46
C TYR A 623 4.83 13.65 12.63
N PRO A 624 4.27 13.66 13.85
CA PRO A 624 4.86 12.94 14.98
C PRO A 624 5.14 11.46 14.68
N GLY A 625 6.36 11.01 14.99
CA GLY A 625 6.94 9.73 14.55
C GLY A 625 8.30 9.86 13.88
#